data_AF-W4VJL5-F1
#
_entry.id   AF-W4VJL5-F1
#
_cell.length_a   1.000
_cell.length_b   1.000
_cell.length_c   1.000
_cell.angle_alpha   90.00
_cell.angle_beta   90.00
_cell.angle_gamma   90.00
#
_symmetry.space_group_name_H-M   'P 1'
#
loop_
_entity.id
_entity.type
_entity.pdbx_description
1 polymer ?
#
loop_
_entity_poly.entity_id
_entity_poly.type
_entity_poly.pdbx_seq_one_letter_code
_entity_poly.pdbx_strand_id
1 'polypeptide(L)' 'MYFDGNGFAMLYKRLDNGKLQWPKDEKEVRKLSQQEVRWLLEGLSIQQPKAIQKSPKGVF' A
#
# COMPACT_ATOMS: atom_id res chain seq x y z
N MET A 1 -0.09 -11.03 -8.88
CA MET A 1 -0.55 -12.11 -9.77
C MET A 1 -1.08 -13.20 -8.85
N TYR A 2 -2.37 -13.48 -8.90
CA TYR A 2 -2.96 -14.55 -8.10
C TYR A 2 -3.12 -15.77 -8.99
N PHE A 3 -2.61 -16.92 -8.57
CA PHE A 3 -2.73 -18.18 -9.30
C PHE A 3 -3.69 -19.09 -8.53
N ASP A 4 -4.76 -19.53 -9.17
CA ASP A 4 -5.77 -20.40 -8.53
C ASP A 4 -5.52 -21.91 -8.76
N GLY A 5 -4.53 -22.26 -9.58
CA GLY A 5 -4.29 -23.63 -10.04
C GLY A 5 -4.54 -23.81 -11.54
N ASN A 6 -5.51 -23.09 -12.12
CA ASN A 6 -5.87 -23.21 -13.53
C ASN A 6 -5.51 -21.97 -14.37
N GLY A 7 -5.04 -20.90 -13.74
CA GLY A 7 -4.70 -19.67 -14.44
C GLY A 7 -4.30 -18.53 -13.51
N PHE A 8 -3.89 -17.43 -14.12
CA PHE A 8 -3.44 -16.23 -13.43
C PHE A 8 -4.50 -15.13 -13.50
N ALA A 9 -4.89 -14.59 -12.35
CA ALA A 9 -5.63 -13.35 -12.25
C ALA A 9 -4.64 -12.17 -12.13
N MET A 10 -4.80 -11.20 -13.03
CA MET A 10 -4.07 -9.93 -13.00
C MET A 10 -5.01 -8.83 -12.51
N LEU A 11 -4.78 -8.36 -11.28
CA LEU A 11 -5.50 -7.22 -10.74
C LEU A 11 -4.88 -5.94 -11.30
N TYR A 12 -5.63 -5.22 -12.12
CA TYR A 12 -5.22 -3.93 -12.69
C TYR A 12 -6.07 -2.81 -12.07
N LYS A 13 -5.40 -1.85 -11.43
CA LYS A 13 -6.01 -0.60 -10.96
C LYS A 13 -5.34 0.56 -11.68
N ARG A 14 -6.13 1.35 -12.42
CA ARG A 14 -5.67 2.60 -13.04
C ARG A 14 -5.75 3.72 -12.01
N LEU A 15 -4.65 4.44 -11.81
CA LEU A 15 -4.66 5.69 -11.05
C LEU A 15 -4.93 6.81 -12.04
N ASP A 16 -6.03 7.54 -11.86
CA ASP A 16 -6.37 8.68 -12.74
C ASP A 16 -5.51 9.90 -12.43
N ASN A 17 -5.14 10.09 -11.15
CA ASN A 17 -4.24 11.15 -10.69
C ASN A 17 -3.17 10.57 -9.77
N GLY A 18 -1.91 10.54 -10.24
CA GLY A 18 -0.74 10.12 -9.45
C GLY A 18 0.00 8.92 -10.03
N LYS A 19 1.11 8.56 -9.40
CA LYS A 19 1.93 7.39 -9.75
C LYS A 19 2.14 6.54 -8.51
N LEU A 20 2.09 5.21 -8.66
CA LEU A 20 2.54 4.30 -7.62
C LEU A 20 4.04 4.49 -7.42
N GLN A 21 4.46 4.62 -6.16
CA GLN A 21 5.89 4.61 -5.80
C GLN A 21 6.37 3.16 -5.86
N TRP A 22 6.82 2.74 -7.04
CA TRP A 22 7.42 1.41 -7.22
C TRP A 22 8.86 1.40 -6.73
N PRO A 23 9.25 0.43 -5.87
CA PRO A 23 10.65 0.24 -5.50
C PRO A 23 11.53 0.08 -6.74
N LYS A 24 12.64 0.80 -6.77
CA LYS A 24 13.62 0.78 -7.87
C LYS A 24 14.72 -0.26 -7.67
N ASP A 25 14.92 -0.69 -6.42
CA ASP A 25 15.91 -1.67 -6.04
C ASP A 25 15.38 -2.64 -4.97
N GLU A 26 16.12 -3.72 -4.72
CA GLU A 26 15.76 -4.72 -3.70
C GLU A 26 15.72 -4.14 -2.28
N LYS A 27 16.45 -3.04 -2.03
CA LYS A 27 16.51 -2.41 -0.71
C LYS A 27 15.24 -1.62 -0.38
N GLU A 28 14.57 -1.10 -1.39
CA GLU A 28 13.28 -0.42 -1.26
C GLU A 28 12.10 -1.40 -1.14
N VAL A 29 12.31 -2.69 -1.41
CA VAL A 29 11.30 -3.74 -1.20
C VAL A 29 11.02 -3.88 0.29
N ARG A 30 9.76 -3.65 0.66
CA ARG A 30 9.30 -3.71 2.04
C ARG A 30 7.96 -4.43 2.13
N LYS A 31 7.73 -5.11 3.26
CA LYS A 31 6.41 -5.65 3.59
C LYS A 31 5.50 -4.48 3.96
N LEU A 32 4.37 -4.36 3.26
CA LEU A 32 3.36 -3.37 3.55
C LEU A 32 2.27 -3.96 4.45
N SER A 33 1.83 -3.17 5.42
CA SER A 33 0.59 -3.42 6.15
C SER A 33 -0.64 -3.21 5.26
N GLN A 34 -1.79 -3.74 5.69
CA GLN A 34 -3.05 -3.58 4.95
C GLN A 34 -3.45 -2.10 4.78
N GLN A 35 -3.11 -1.25 5.75
CA GLN A 35 -3.38 0.19 5.68
C GLN A 35 -2.49 0.88 4.65
N GLU A 36 -1.20 0.54 4.60
CA GLU A 36 -0.27 1.09 3.60
C GLU A 36 -0.63 0.65 2.19
N VAL A 37 -1.09 -0.60 2.01
CA VAL A 37 -1.64 -1.07 0.73
C VAL A 37 -2.86 -0.25 0.32
N ARG A 38 -3.78 0.02 1.25
CA ARG A 38 -4.95 0.87 0.99
C ARG A 38 -4.54 2.28 0.57
N TRP A 39 -3.62 2.91 1.29
CA TRP A 39 -3.09 4.24 0.94
C TRP A 39 -2.48 4.27 -0.46
N LEU A 40 -1.63 3.29 -0.77
CA LEU A 40 -1.01 3.17 -2.09
C LEU A 40 -2.09 3.07 -3.20
N LEU A 41 -3.13 2.28 -2.96
CA LEU A 41 -4.26 2.14 -3.90
C LEU A 41 -5.14 3.39 -3.97
N GLU A 42 -5.16 4.24 -2.95
CA GLU A 42 -5.84 5.54 -2.93
C GLU A 42 -4.98 6.67 -3.51
N GLY A 43 -3.74 6.38 -3.95
CA GLY A 43 -2.80 7.36 -4.49
C GLY A 43 -2.04 8.16 -3.41
N LEU A 44 -2.14 7.76 -2.15
CA LEU A 44 -1.43 8.35 -1.03
C LEU A 44 -0.03 7.75 -0.89
N SER A 45 0.92 8.53 -0.37
CA SER A 45 2.25 8.04 -0.02
C SER A 45 2.16 6.96 1.07
N ILE A 46 2.95 5.90 0.96
CA ILE A 46 3.11 4.87 2.01
C ILE A 46 3.76 5.51 3.26
N GLN A 47 4.73 6.40 3.04
CA GLN A 47 5.33 7.19 4.11
C GLN A 47 4.46 8.42 4.37
N GLN A 48 3.79 8.40 5.52
CA GLN A 48 2.95 9.50 5.99
C GLN A 48 3.58 10.13 7.23
N PRO A 49 4.67 10.92 7.10
CA PRO A 49 5.35 11.52 8.25
C PRO A 49 4.47 12.51 9.03
N LYS A 50 3.42 13.04 8.38
CA LYS A 50 2.43 13.95 8.98
C LYS A 50 1.11 13.26 9.35
N ALA A 51 0.99 11.93 9.19
CA ALA A 51 -0.24 11.25 9.59
C ALA A 51 -0.42 11.32 11.11
N ILE A 52 -1.66 11.59 11.52
CA ILE A 52 -2.05 11.57 12.93
C ILE A 52 -1.90 10.13 13.43
N GLN A 53 -0.99 9.93 14.37
CA GLN A 53 -0.84 8.63 15.04
C GLN A 53 -2.02 8.41 15.97
N LYS A 54 -2.54 7.17 16.02
CA LYS A 54 -3.60 6.82 16.97
C LYS A 54 -3.06 7.01 18.39
N SER A 55 -3.68 7.91 19.13
CA SER A 55 -3.40 8.07 20.56
C SER A 55 -3.75 6.76 21.29
N PRO A 56 -2.94 6.34 22.28
CA PRO A 56 -3.29 5.20 23.11
C PRO A 56 -4.66 5.47 23.75
N LYS A 57 -5.52 4.43 23.77
CA LYS A 57 -6.84 4.53 24.40
C LYS A 57 -6.63 4.80 25.88
N GLY A 58 -7.11 5.95 26.35
CA GLY A 58 -7.11 6.28 27.77
C GLY A 58 -7.84 5.21 28.54
N VAL A 59 -7.17 4.64 29.54
CA VAL A 59 -7.81 3.80 30.55
C VAL A 59 -8.42 4.78 31.54
N PHE A 60 -9.73 5.01 31.40
CA PHE A 60 -10.56 5.62 32.43
C PHE A 60 -11.32 4.51 33.14
#